data_AF-A0A2G5U293-F1
#
_entry.id   AF-A0A2G5U293-F1
#
_cell.length_a   1.000
_cell.length_b   1.000
_cell.length_c   1.000
_cell.angle_alpha   90.00
_cell.angle_beta   90.00
_cell.angle_gamma   90.00
#
_symmetry.space_group_name_H-M   'P 1'
#
loop_
_entity.id
_entity.type
_entity.pdbx_description
1 polymer ?
#
loop_
_entity_poly.entity_id
_entity_poly.type
_entity_poly.pdbx_seq_one_letter_code
_entity_poly.pdbx_strand_id
1 'polypeptide(L)'
;MTGMFDMRMLRQIDHDKYFCDGLHVFECPCEKKSSFTNDDVSHACHLYMDAQQEIQDSGMFDTTDDFTFVLQPFFNGITIPPLKPDGEVNLDWFAPDCFHFSKLGHANVAKHLWNNIVQPVGSKNTVVNLSDPTIPLNCPDTSCPFIRTTKNSADCSKYMTK
;
A
#
# COMPACT_ATOMS: atom_id res chain seq x y z
N MET A 1 -9.65 -0.23 1.95
CA MET A 1 -8.99 0.66 0.98
C MET A 1 -7.48 0.52 1.14
N THR A 2 -6.73 0.37 0.06
CA THR A 2 -5.25 0.32 0.10
C THR A 2 -4.70 1.72 0.35
N GLY A 3 -3.71 1.84 1.23
CA GLY A 3 -3.00 3.10 1.46
C GLY A 3 -2.24 3.56 0.21
N MET A 4 -1.88 4.84 0.18
CA MET A 4 -1.18 5.46 -0.95
C MET A 4 0.24 4.89 -1.10
N PHE A 5 0.67 4.67 -2.34
CA PHE A 5 2.07 4.40 -2.68
C PHE A 5 2.86 5.72 -2.61
N ASP A 6 3.99 5.75 -1.89
CA ASP A 6 4.79 6.98 -1.78
C ASP A 6 5.44 7.32 -3.12
N MET A 7 4.94 8.38 -3.73
CA MET A 7 5.34 8.83 -5.06
C MET A 7 6.79 9.31 -5.12
N ARG A 8 7.47 9.54 -3.99
CA ARG A 8 8.91 9.85 -3.98
C ARG A 8 9.75 8.73 -4.61
N MET A 9 9.23 7.50 -4.63
CA MET A 9 9.90 6.35 -5.23
C MET A 9 10.05 6.49 -6.75
N LEU A 10 9.19 7.27 -7.41
CA LEU A 10 9.24 7.44 -8.86
C LEU A 10 10.58 8.04 -9.33
N ARG A 11 11.17 8.95 -8.56
CA ARG A 11 12.52 9.51 -8.87
C ARG A 11 13.60 8.45 -8.86
N GLN A 12 13.48 7.45 -7.99
CA GLN A 12 14.42 6.33 -7.93
C GLN A 12 14.18 5.36 -9.09
N ILE A 13 12.91 5.15 -9.47
CA ILE A 13 12.53 4.30 -10.60
C ILE A 13 13.02 4.90 -11.93
N ASP A 14 12.93 6.22 -12.07
CA ASP A 14 13.37 6.98 -13.25
C ASP A 14 14.90 7.08 -13.38
N HIS A 15 15.64 6.91 -12.29
CA HIS A 15 17.08 7.19 -12.25
C HIS A 15 17.84 6.39 -13.32
N ASP A 16 18.55 7.11 -14.19
CA ASP A 16 19.26 6.57 -15.37
C ASP A 16 18.38 5.82 -16.39
N LYS A 17 17.06 6.03 -16.38
CA LYS A 17 16.11 5.44 -17.34
C LYS A 17 15.49 6.53 -18.23
N TYR A 18 16.20 6.95 -19.28
CA TYR A 18 15.79 8.06 -20.16
C TYR A 18 14.36 8.00 -20.70
N PHE A 19 13.86 6.78 -20.98
CA PHE A 19 12.49 6.60 -21.43
C PHE A 19 11.47 6.95 -20.34
N CYS A 20 11.64 6.38 -19.13
CA CYS A 20 10.78 6.63 -17.97
C CYS A 20 10.85 8.11 -17.55
N ASP A 21 12.08 8.63 -17.43
CA ASP A 21 12.37 10.01 -17.06
C ASP A 21 11.66 11.01 -17.99
N GLY A 22 11.71 10.77 -19.30
CA GLY A 22 11.04 11.61 -20.29
C GLY A 22 9.52 11.48 -20.29
N LEU A 23 8.99 10.28 -20.04
CA LEU A 23 7.54 10.04 -19.97
C LEU A 23 6.91 10.76 -18.78
N HIS A 24 7.53 10.66 -17.60
CA HIS A 24 7.00 11.23 -16.36
C HIS A 24 7.05 12.76 -16.28
N VAL A 25 7.80 13.44 -17.17
CA VAL A 25 7.71 14.91 -17.33
C VAL A 25 6.30 15.34 -17.72
N PHE A 26 5.57 14.52 -18.47
CA PHE A 26 4.21 14.81 -18.92
C PHE A 26 3.15 14.23 -17.98
N GLU A 27 3.35 13.00 -17.49
CA GLU A 27 2.33 12.28 -16.71
C GLU A 27 2.35 12.65 -15.22
N CYS A 28 3.54 12.92 -14.66
CA CYS A 28 3.72 13.23 -13.24
C CYS A 28 4.56 14.50 -13.01
N PRO A 29 4.13 15.69 -13.48
CA PRO A 29 4.97 16.89 -13.48
C PRO A 29 5.47 17.34 -12.11
N CYS A 30 4.69 17.09 -11.03
CA CYS A 30 5.10 17.42 -9.66
C CYS A 30 6.36 16.66 -9.24
N GLU A 31 6.53 15.43 -9.71
CA GLU A 31 7.66 14.59 -9.37
C GLU A 31 8.91 14.95 -10.19
N LYS A 32 8.78 15.45 -11.42
CA LYS A 32 9.94 15.99 -12.17
C LYS A 32 10.35 17.40 -11.76
N LYS A 33 9.49 18.12 -11.03
CA LYS A 33 9.76 19.50 -10.61
C LYS A 33 10.75 19.54 -9.45
N SER A 34 11.95 20.07 -9.70
CA SER A 34 13.01 20.20 -8.69
C SER A 34 12.63 21.09 -7.49
N SER A 35 11.67 22.01 -7.66
CA SER A 35 11.16 22.84 -6.57
C SER A 35 10.18 22.11 -5.64
N PHE A 36 9.81 20.87 -5.94
CA PHE A 36 8.93 20.04 -5.13
C PHE A 36 9.75 18.83 -4.70
N THR A 37 10.31 18.84 -3.50
CA THR A 37 11.31 17.87 -3.05
C THR A 37 10.71 16.48 -2.83
N ASN A 38 11.54 15.46 -2.57
CA ASN A 38 11.04 14.13 -2.21
C ASN A 38 10.18 14.16 -0.96
N ASP A 39 10.52 15.03 -0.02
CA ASP A 39 9.78 15.16 1.22
C ASP A 39 8.45 15.88 1.01
N ASP A 40 8.37 16.84 0.08
CA ASP A 40 7.10 17.46 -0.30
C ASP A 40 6.14 16.46 -0.97
N VAL A 41 6.66 15.62 -1.87
CA VAL A 41 5.89 14.53 -2.52
C VAL A 41 5.39 13.53 -1.48
N SER A 42 6.31 13.04 -0.65
CA SER A 42 6.02 12.07 0.41
C SER A 42 4.99 12.64 1.39
N HIS A 43 5.15 13.89 1.81
CA HIS A 43 4.21 14.58 2.70
C HIS A 43 2.80 14.63 2.11
N ALA A 44 2.65 14.97 0.82
CA ALA A 44 1.35 14.97 0.16
C ALA A 44 0.71 13.56 0.12
N CYS A 45 1.50 12.51 -0.12
CA CYS A 45 1.02 11.13 -0.05
C CYS A 45 0.55 10.75 1.37
N HIS A 46 1.30 11.16 2.40
CA HIS A 46 0.94 10.93 3.79
C HIS A 46 -0.32 11.69 4.22
N LEU A 47 -0.50 12.94 3.79
CA LEU A 47 -1.75 13.68 4.04
C LEU A 47 -2.98 12.95 3.45
N TYR A 48 -2.83 12.32 2.30
CA TYR A 48 -3.90 11.50 1.72
C TYR A 48 -4.18 10.25 2.57
N MET A 49 -3.14 9.57 3.05
CA MET A 49 -3.30 8.41 3.93
C MET A 49 -3.90 8.78 5.29
N ASP A 50 -3.51 9.91 5.87
CA ASP A 50 -4.06 10.44 7.11
C ASP A 50 -5.56 10.73 6.93
N ALA A 51 -5.95 11.36 5.83
CA ALA A 51 -7.38 11.57 5.51
C ALA A 51 -8.15 10.25 5.35
N GLN A 52 -7.56 9.21 4.75
CA GLN A 52 -8.16 7.88 4.69
C GLN A 52 -8.31 7.25 6.08
N GLN A 53 -7.33 7.45 6.97
CA GLN A 53 -7.36 6.96 8.35
C GLN A 53 -8.44 7.70 9.16
N GLU A 54 -8.56 9.01 9.01
CA GLU A 54 -9.64 9.81 9.62
C GLU A 54 -11.02 9.34 9.18
N ILE A 55 -11.21 8.98 7.90
CA ILE A 55 -12.48 8.40 7.41
C ILE A 55 -12.79 7.09 8.12
N GLN A 56 -11.81 6.19 8.28
CA GLN A 56 -11.99 4.95 9.04
C GLN A 56 -12.38 5.27 10.49
N ASP A 57 -11.60 6.11 11.16
CA ASP A 57 -11.72 6.34 12.61
C ASP A 57 -12.96 7.18 12.97
N SER A 58 -13.52 7.91 12.00
CA SER A 58 -14.81 8.59 12.16
C SER A 58 -15.98 7.65 12.42
N GLY A 59 -15.85 6.37 12.01
CA GLY A 59 -16.94 5.39 12.11
C GLY A 59 -18.14 5.70 11.21
N MET A 60 -18.04 6.64 10.25
CA MET A 60 -19.18 7.04 9.42
C MET A 60 -19.80 5.88 8.62
N PHE A 61 -19.00 4.84 8.37
CA PHE A 61 -19.39 3.63 7.65
C PHE A 61 -19.74 2.46 8.57
N ASP A 62 -19.64 2.60 9.88
CA ASP A 62 -19.91 1.55 10.86
C ASP A 62 -21.34 1.61 11.43
N THR A 63 -22.24 2.36 10.77
CA THR A 63 -23.63 2.57 11.17
C THR A 63 -24.52 1.34 10.98
N THR A 64 -24.14 0.42 10.09
CA THR A 64 -24.81 -0.86 9.82
C THR A 64 -23.83 -2.03 9.96
N ASP A 65 -24.32 -3.26 9.96
CA ASP A 65 -23.48 -4.47 10.10
C ASP A 65 -23.09 -5.13 8.77
N ASP A 66 -23.48 -4.53 7.64
CA ASP A 66 -23.22 -5.03 6.28
C ASP A 66 -22.09 -4.27 5.54
N PHE A 67 -21.62 -3.16 6.10
CA PHE A 67 -20.53 -2.37 5.53
C PHE A 67 -19.62 -1.80 6.62
N THR A 68 -18.36 -1.58 6.26
CA THR A 68 -17.35 -0.90 7.08
C THR A 68 -16.22 -0.44 6.17
N PHE A 69 -15.53 0.62 6.56
CA PHE A 69 -14.36 1.12 5.85
C PHE A 69 -13.11 0.79 6.64
N VAL A 70 -12.17 0.05 6.02
CA VAL A 70 -10.90 -0.31 6.67
C VAL A 70 -9.73 0.02 5.76
N LEU A 71 -8.83 0.89 6.23
CA LEU A 71 -7.56 1.21 5.60
C LEU A 71 -6.59 0.03 5.72
N GLN A 72 -5.83 -0.23 4.65
CA GLN A 72 -4.77 -1.23 4.60
C GLN A 72 -3.44 -0.50 4.41
N PRO A 73 -2.73 -0.12 5.49
CA PRO A 73 -1.65 0.85 5.46
C PRO A 73 -0.28 0.27 5.10
N PHE A 74 -0.20 -0.92 4.48
CA PHE A 74 1.07 -1.63 4.28
C PHE A 74 2.11 -0.89 3.41
N PHE A 75 1.70 0.15 2.67
CA PHE A 75 2.60 1.04 1.93
C PHE A 75 3.16 2.22 2.73
N ASN A 76 2.57 2.54 3.89
CA ASN A 76 2.78 3.82 4.58
C ASN A 76 4.26 4.10 4.89
N GLY A 77 5.03 3.10 5.32
CA GLY A 77 6.44 3.24 5.64
C GLY A 77 7.41 2.96 4.48
N ILE A 78 6.93 2.81 3.25
CA ILE A 78 7.76 2.37 2.11
C ILE A 78 8.20 3.56 1.28
N THR A 79 9.51 3.76 1.21
CA THR A 79 10.14 4.88 0.47
C THR A 79 11.22 4.42 -0.52
N ILE A 80 11.42 3.11 -0.63
CA ILE A 80 12.39 2.46 -1.52
C ILE A 80 11.59 1.56 -2.47
N PRO A 81 11.76 1.70 -3.80
CA PRO A 81 11.06 0.84 -4.77
C PRO A 81 11.53 -0.62 -4.65
N PRO A 82 10.78 -1.58 -5.22
CA PRO A 82 11.23 -2.97 -5.30
C PRO A 82 12.59 -3.07 -5.98
N LEU A 83 13.52 -3.81 -5.38
CA LEU A 83 14.89 -3.98 -5.87
C LEU A 83 15.17 -5.41 -6.32
N LYS A 84 16.11 -5.57 -7.24
CA LYS A 84 16.73 -6.84 -7.60
C LYS A 84 17.84 -7.20 -6.60
N PRO A 85 18.36 -8.46 -6.60
CA PRO A 85 19.43 -8.87 -5.70
C PRO A 85 20.74 -8.06 -5.83
N ASP A 86 20.96 -7.43 -6.97
CA ASP A 86 22.10 -6.55 -7.25
C ASP A 86 21.90 -5.10 -6.73
N GLY A 87 20.72 -4.78 -6.21
CA GLY A 87 20.38 -3.46 -5.67
C GLY A 87 19.77 -2.50 -6.68
N GLU A 88 19.67 -2.88 -7.96
CA GLU A 88 18.99 -2.07 -8.98
C GLU A 88 17.47 -2.11 -8.79
N VAL A 89 16.78 -1.04 -9.23
CA VAL A 89 15.32 -1.02 -9.27
C VAL A 89 14.81 -2.15 -10.16
N ASN A 90 13.87 -2.93 -9.62
CA ASN A 90 13.25 -4.02 -10.36
C ASN A 90 12.16 -3.49 -11.29
N LEU A 91 12.52 -3.12 -12.52
CA LEU A 91 11.55 -2.64 -13.51
C LEU A 91 10.50 -3.68 -13.93
N ASP A 92 10.72 -4.98 -13.70
CA ASP A 92 9.71 -6.02 -13.98
C ASP A 92 8.46 -5.87 -13.10
N TRP A 93 8.55 -5.10 -12.01
CA TRP A 93 7.44 -4.77 -11.13
C TRP A 93 6.47 -3.74 -11.72
N PHE A 94 6.91 -2.99 -12.73
CA PHE A 94 6.16 -1.89 -13.34
C PHE A 94 5.77 -2.20 -14.79
N ALA A 95 4.67 -1.60 -15.23
CA ALA A 95 4.21 -1.61 -16.60
C ALA A 95 5.20 -0.84 -17.49
N PRO A 96 5.03 -0.85 -18.83
CA PRO A 96 5.95 -0.15 -19.73
C PRO A 96 6.09 1.36 -19.47
N ASP A 97 5.15 1.99 -18.77
CA ASP A 97 5.25 3.39 -18.34
C ASP A 97 6.17 3.63 -17.14
N CYS A 98 6.72 2.56 -16.54
CA CYS A 98 7.60 2.63 -15.37
C CYS A 98 6.94 3.18 -14.09
N PHE A 99 5.60 3.17 -14.00
CA PHE A 99 4.89 3.65 -12.82
C PHE A 99 3.76 2.72 -12.39
N HIS A 100 2.84 2.39 -13.29
CA HIS A 100 1.75 1.49 -12.95
C HIS A 100 2.29 0.08 -12.72
N PHE A 101 1.63 -0.71 -11.88
CA PHE A 101 2.13 -2.05 -11.58
C PHE A 101 1.98 -2.98 -12.78
N SER A 102 3.00 -3.78 -13.03
CA SER A 102 2.91 -4.89 -13.99
C SER A 102 2.04 -6.02 -13.43
N LYS A 103 1.88 -7.10 -14.19
CA LYS A 103 1.30 -8.35 -13.66
C LYS A 103 2.04 -8.86 -12.41
N LEU A 104 3.37 -8.73 -12.37
CA LEU A 104 4.17 -9.12 -11.21
C LEU A 104 3.92 -8.17 -10.03
N GLY A 105 3.95 -6.86 -10.26
CA GLY A 105 3.68 -5.87 -9.21
C GLY A 105 2.29 -6.04 -8.60
N HIS A 106 1.25 -6.14 -9.43
CA HIS A 106 -0.11 -6.40 -8.96
C HIS A 106 -0.21 -7.70 -8.17
N ALA A 107 0.44 -8.78 -8.62
CA ALA A 107 0.43 -10.04 -7.89
C ALA A 107 1.08 -9.92 -6.50
N ASN A 108 2.22 -9.22 -6.37
CA ASN A 108 2.87 -9.06 -5.07
C ASN A 108 2.11 -8.11 -4.14
N VAL A 109 1.64 -6.96 -4.65
CA VAL A 109 0.78 -6.03 -3.88
C VAL A 109 -0.47 -6.73 -3.38
N ALA A 110 -1.10 -7.60 -4.19
CA ALA A 110 -2.27 -8.35 -3.78
C ALA A 110 -1.98 -9.31 -2.61
N LYS A 111 -0.79 -9.93 -2.55
CA LYS A 111 -0.39 -10.77 -1.41
C LYS A 111 -0.23 -9.96 -0.14
N HIS A 112 0.44 -8.80 -0.20
CA HIS A 112 0.58 -7.91 0.95
C HIS A 112 -0.78 -7.36 1.41
N LEU A 113 -1.64 -6.98 0.48
CA LEU A 113 -3.01 -6.57 0.77
C LEU A 113 -3.79 -7.67 1.49
N TRP A 114 -3.78 -8.90 0.99
CA TRP A 114 -4.43 -10.04 1.63
C TRP A 114 -3.91 -10.25 3.06
N ASN A 115 -2.59 -10.25 3.23
CA ASN A 115 -1.95 -10.43 4.54
C ASN A 115 -2.30 -9.31 5.51
N ASN A 116 -2.53 -8.09 5.02
CA ASN A 116 -2.95 -6.95 5.83
C ASN A 116 -4.45 -7.00 6.18
N ILE A 117 -5.30 -7.47 5.28
CA ILE A 117 -6.75 -7.62 5.49
C ILE A 117 -7.06 -8.56 6.66
N VAL A 118 -6.28 -9.64 6.82
CA VAL A 118 -6.47 -10.61 7.91
C VAL A 118 -5.83 -10.18 9.25
N GLN A 119 -5.05 -9.09 9.27
CA GLN A 119 -4.48 -8.53 10.48
C GLN A 119 -5.51 -7.65 11.22
N PRO A 120 -5.61 -7.73 12.56
CA PRO A 120 -6.50 -6.87 13.34
C PRO A 120 -6.24 -5.37 13.06
N VAL A 121 -7.30 -4.59 12.96
CA VAL A 121 -7.23 -3.11 12.97
C VAL A 121 -6.50 -2.68 14.25
N GLY A 122 -5.55 -1.74 14.12
CA GLY A 122 -4.63 -1.33 15.19
C GLY A 122 -3.33 -2.16 15.26
N SER A 123 -3.23 -3.27 14.51
CA SER A 123 -2.01 -4.09 14.42
C SER A 123 -1.68 -4.48 12.98
N LYS A 124 -2.23 -3.75 12.00
CA LYS A 124 -1.91 -3.92 10.59
C LYS A 124 -0.48 -3.45 10.33
N ASN A 125 0.26 -4.22 9.52
CA ASN A 125 1.58 -3.80 9.06
C ASN A 125 1.47 -2.47 8.30
N THR A 126 2.39 -1.56 8.58
CA THR A 126 2.53 -0.26 7.90
C THR A 126 3.70 -0.24 6.92
N VAL A 127 4.54 -1.28 6.95
CA VAL A 127 5.71 -1.45 6.08
C VAL A 127 5.85 -2.92 5.73
N VAL A 128 6.21 -3.21 4.48
CA VAL A 128 6.47 -4.57 3.98
C VAL A 128 7.64 -4.58 3.00
N ASN A 129 8.20 -5.76 2.72
CA ASN A 129 9.26 -5.91 1.73
C ASN A 129 8.68 -6.22 0.35
N LEU A 130 8.60 -5.19 -0.52
CA LEU A 130 8.10 -5.36 -1.89
C LEU A 130 9.05 -6.13 -2.82
N SER A 131 10.34 -6.22 -2.45
CA SER A 131 11.37 -6.91 -3.21
C SER A 131 11.29 -8.44 -3.07
N ASP A 132 10.52 -8.95 -2.10
CA ASP A 132 10.27 -10.38 -1.92
C ASP A 132 8.89 -10.77 -2.47
N PRO A 133 8.81 -11.35 -3.70
CA PRO A 133 7.54 -11.82 -4.27
C PRO A 133 7.13 -13.21 -3.75
N THR A 134 7.93 -13.84 -2.88
CA THR A 134 7.73 -15.21 -2.42
C THR A 134 6.90 -15.30 -1.14
N ILE A 135 6.49 -14.16 -0.58
CA ILE A 135 5.69 -14.12 0.64
C ILE A 135 4.45 -15.02 0.55
N PRO A 136 4.14 -15.81 1.60
CA PRO A 136 2.95 -16.66 1.63
C PRO A 136 1.70 -15.83 1.92
N LEU A 137 0.53 -16.40 1.63
CA LEU A 137 -0.75 -15.86 2.06
C LEU A 137 -1.05 -16.31 3.49
N ASN A 138 -1.38 -15.36 4.35
CA ASN A 138 -1.76 -15.62 5.73
C ASN A 138 -3.19 -16.18 5.80
N CYS A 139 -3.40 -17.14 6.70
CA CYS A 139 -4.74 -17.55 7.10
C CYS A 139 -5.27 -16.60 8.19
N PRO A 140 -6.60 -16.40 8.28
CA PRO A 140 -7.21 -15.79 9.44
C PRO A 140 -6.84 -16.52 10.74
N ASP A 141 -6.85 -15.79 11.85
CA ASP A 141 -6.63 -16.34 13.19
C ASP A 141 -7.68 -17.41 13.51
N THR A 142 -7.28 -18.57 14.00
CA THR A 142 -8.22 -19.65 14.36
C THR A 142 -9.17 -19.25 15.48
N SER A 143 -8.76 -18.36 16.39
CA SER A 143 -9.61 -17.81 17.45
C SER A 143 -10.57 -16.74 16.94
N CYS A 144 -10.29 -16.17 15.76
CA CYS A 144 -11.10 -15.14 15.13
C CYS A 144 -11.01 -15.21 13.59
N PRO A 145 -11.69 -16.19 12.98
CA PRO A 145 -11.47 -16.60 11.59
C PRO A 145 -12.21 -15.72 10.59
N PHE A 146 -12.07 -14.39 10.72
CA PHE A 146 -12.75 -13.40 9.88
C PHE A 146 -11.75 -12.47 9.19
N ILE A 147 -12.19 -11.85 8.10
CA ILE A 147 -11.59 -10.60 7.63
C ILE A 147 -11.74 -9.57 8.74
N ARG A 148 -10.65 -8.86 9.06
CA ARG A 148 -10.60 -7.97 10.22
C ARG A 148 -11.16 -6.60 9.89
N THR A 149 -12.12 -6.18 10.70
CA THR A 149 -12.86 -4.92 10.62
C THR A 149 -12.70 -4.11 11.89
N THR A 150 -13.13 -2.85 11.87
CA THR A 150 -13.20 -2.01 13.08
C THR A 150 -14.05 -2.65 14.19
N LYS A 151 -15.08 -3.43 13.82
CA LYS A 151 -16.04 -4.06 14.75
C LYS A 151 -15.62 -5.42 15.32
N ASN A 152 -14.65 -6.11 14.71
CA ASN A 152 -14.27 -7.48 15.11
C ASN A 152 -12.77 -7.66 15.45
N SER A 153 -11.99 -6.59 15.39
CA SER A 153 -10.54 -6.68 15.63
C SER A 153 -10.18 -6.84 17.10
N ALA A 154 -10.91 -6.19 18.01
CA ALA A 154 -10.70 -6.31 19.45
C ALA A 154 -11.34 -7.59 20.04
N ASP A 155 -12.57 -7.89 19.61
CA ASP A 155 -13.30 -9.11 19.98
C ASP A 155 -14.25 -9.48 18.84
N CYS A 156 -14.26 -10.76 18.45
CA CYS A 156 -15.15 -11.29 17.43
C CYS A 156 -16.01 -12.45 17.92
N SER A 157 -16.00 -12.76 19.22
CA SER A 157 -16.80 -13.82 19.83
C SER A 157 -18.28 -13.71 19.44
N LYS A 158 -18.82 -12.49 19.35
CA LYS A 158 -20.20 -12.22 18.94
C LYS A 158 -20.55 -12.65 17.52
N TYR A 159 -19.56 -12.85 16.65
CA TYR A 159 -19.73 -13.26 15.25
C TYR A 159 -19.49 -14.76 15.03
N MET A 160 -18.98 -15.47 16.04
CA MET A 160 -18.75 -16.90 15.95
C MET A 160 -20.09 -17.64 15.91
N THR A 161 -20.25 -18.53 14.95
CA THR A 161 -21.35 -19.51 14.98
C THR A 161 -20.98 -20.64 15.94
N LYS A 162 -21.94 -21.07 16.75
CA LYS A 162 -21.78 -22.19 17.68
C LYS A 162 -21.89 -23.53 16.96
#